data_AF-A0AA87ZTU1-F1
#
_entry.id   AF-A0AA87ZTU1-F1
#
_cell.length_a   1.000
_cell.length_b   1.000
_cell.length_c   1.000
_cell.angle_alpha   90.00
_cell.angle_beta   90.00
_cell.angle_gamma   90.00
#
_symmetry.space_group_name_H-M   'P 1'
#
loop_
_entity.id
_entity.type
_entity.pdbx_description
1 polymer ?
#
loop_
_entity_poly.entity_id
_entity_poly.type
_entity_poly.pdbx_seq_one_letter_code
_entity_poly.pdbx_strand_id
1 'polypeptide(L)'
;MALTLQGTTIFLALLVLGAPQAESVRPTANVTFQQTHEMWMASHGRVYKDNAEKEARLKIFQENLQFVKNFNSQPNQTFRLSLNRYADLTNKEFLSGRTGGLMVSTLSRPTSLDTFYDSLSATSAPSGVDWRQKGAVGPVKDQGQSCGSCWAHGAAAAVESLTKIKTGNLPSLSVQQLIDCTPKNADSQGCKYGNPNDAFAYIKNSGGITTASNYPYQERDGTCDKKRASQLAAKISGYAAVPRNNENALMYAVARQPVVAFINTKAREFQFYAGGIFTANCDTSLDHVVLIVGYGTAPNGQKYWLIKNSWSSNWGFISLQRQSLHERVLQGTSIPTIYPMPRAKECDEVPEQL
;
A
#
# COMPACT_ATOMS: atom_id res chain seq x y z
N MET A 1 64.61 -71.99 17.70
CA MET A 1 63.62 -73.07 17.95
C MET A 1 62.42 -72.82 17.05
N ALA A 2 61.69 -73.86 16.64
CA ALA A 2 60.48 -73.71 15.84
C ALA A 2 59.25 -73.47 16.73
N LEU A 3 58.23 -72.83 16.18
CA LEU A 3 56.85 -73.34 16.23
C LEU A 3 55.96 -72.58 15.23
N THR A 4 55.35 -73.33 14.32
CA THR A 4 54.34 -72.86 13.36
C THR A 4 52.94 -72.98 13.98
N LEU A 5 52.04 -72.06 13.64
CA LEU A 5 50.60 -72.31 13.68
C LEU A 5 49.92 -71.70 12.45
N GLN A 6 48.89 -72.39 11.95
CA GLN A 6 48.15 -72.06 10.74
C GLN A 6 46.89 -71.23 11.09
N GLY A 7 46.47 -70.34 10.18
CA GLY A 7 45.36 -69.41 10.43
C GLY A 7 44.60 -69.01 9.17
N THR A 8 43.68 -69.88 8.75
CA THR A 8 42.59 -69.74 7.76
C THR A 8 42.35 -68.35 7.15
N THR A 9 42.62 -68.18 5.85
CA THR A 9 42.16 -67.01 5.06
C THR A 9 40.67 -67.12 4.72
N ILE A 10 39.86 -66.16 5.20
CA ILE A 10 38.45 -66.02 4.85
C ILE A 10 38.32 -65.03 3.69
N PHE A 11 37.80 -65.49 2.54
CA PHE A 11 37.41 -64.62 1.44
C PHE A 11 36.05 -63.97 1.73
N LEU A 12 36.02 -62.67 2.02
CA LEU A 12 34.77 -61.90 1.96
C LEU A 12 34.42 -61.62 0.48
N ALA A 13 33.30 -62.18 0.03
CA ALA A 13 32.71 -61.81 -1.25
C ALA A 13 32.04 -60.42 -1.12
N LEU A 14 32.68 -59.39 -1.69
CA LEU A 14 32.10 -58.05 -1.79
C LEU A 14 30.94 -58.04 -2.79
N LEU A 15 29.71 -58.04 -2.26
CA LEU A 15 28.50 -57.78 -3.03
C LEU A 15 28.51 -56.32 -3.53
N VAL A 16 28.93 -56.13 -4.78
CA VAL A 16 28.84 -54.84 -5.46
C VAL A 16 27.37 -54.56 -5.80
N LEU A 17 26.66 -53.94 -4.85
CA LEU A 17 25.36 -53.34 -5.11
C LEU A 17 25.55 -52.20 -6.12
N GLY A 18 25.03 -52.39 -7.33
CA GLY A 18 25.10 -51.39 -8.39
C GLY A 18 24.38 -50.11 -7.96
N ALA A 19 25.10 -48.98 -7.95
CA ALA A 19 24.50 -47.69 -7.68
C ALA A 19 23.46 -47.36 -8.76
N PRO A 20 22.25 -46.90 -8.40
CA PRO A 20 21.29 -46.45 -9.40
C PRO A 20 21.89 -45.25 -10.14
N GLN A 21 21.90 -45.31 -11.48
CA GLN A 21 22.35 -44.18 -12.28
C GLN A 21 21.39 -43.01 -12.05
N ALA A 22 21.93 -41.86 -11.66
CA ALA A 22 21.15 -40.64 -11.54
C ALA A 22 20.74 -40.16 -12.94
N GLU A 23 19.52 -40.46 -13.37
CA GLU A 23 18.97 -39.94 -14.61
C GLU A 23 19.02 -38.40 -14.60
N SER A 24 19.58 -37.81 -15.65
CA SER A 24 19.67 -36.36 -15.77
C SER A 24 18.27 -35.77 -15.96
N VAL A 25 17.69 -35.23 -14.89
CA VAL A 25 16.39 -34.54 -14.92
C VAL A 25 16.46 -33.40 -15.92
N ARG A 26 15.78 -33.57 -17.07
CA ARG A 26 15.71 -32.56 -18.12
C ARG A 26 14.97 -31.32 -17.62
N PRO A 27 15.37 -30.09 -18.00
CA PRO A 27 14.67 -28.89 -17.57
C PRO A 27 13.20 -28.86 -18.01
N THR A 28 12.32 -28.65 -17.03
CA THR A 28 10.94 -28.10 -17.16
C THR A 28 10.05 -28.64 -18.29
N ALA A 29 9.05 -29.44 -17.90
CA ALA A 29 7.83 -29.57 -18.71
C ALA A 29 7.15 -28.19 -18.90
N ASN A 30 6.45 -28.01 -20.02
CA ASN A 30 5.65 -26.80 -20.28
C ASN A 30 4.49 -26.69 -19.27
N VAL A 31 4.70 -25.91 -18.21
CA VAL A 31 3.68 -25.66 -17.18
C VAL A 31 2.51 -24.91 -17.80
N THR A 32 1.32 -25.50 -17.73
CA THR A 32 0.11 -24.90 -18.33
C THR A 32 -0.37 -23.69 -17.53
N PHE A 33 -1.20 -22.85 -18.16
CA PHE A 33 -1.89 -21.77 -17.47
C PHE A 33 -2.72 -22.26 -16.28
N GLN A 34 -3.36 -23.44 -16.42
CA GLN A 34 -4.12 -24.06 -15.34
C GLN A 34 -3.19 -24.47 -14.18
N GLN A 35 -2.09 -25.19 -14.44
CA GLN A 35 -1.11 -25.54 -13.41
C GLN A 35 -0.54 -24.31 -12.70
N THR A 36 -0.26 -23.24 -13.45
CA THR A 36 0.20 -21.95 -12.91
C THR A 36 -0.85 -21.32 -11.99
N HIS A 37 -2.14 -21.40 -12.35
CA HIS A 37 -3.26 -20.90 -11.55
C HIS A 37 -3.47 -21.74 -10.27
N GLU A 38 -3.41 -23.08 -10.34
CA GLU A 38 -3.49 -23.95 -9.17
C GLU A 38 -2.36 -23.66 -8.16
N MET A 39 -1.12 -23.47 -8.64
CA MET A 39 0.03 -23.08 -7.80
C MET A 39 -0.14 -21.70 -7.16
N TRP A 40 -0.66 -20.73 -7.92
CA TRP A 40 -0.99 -19.41 -7.39
C TRP A 40 -2.14 -19.45 -6.37
N MET A 41 -3.16 -20.29 -6.60
CA MET A 41 -4.26 -20.48 -5.66
C MET A 41 -3.76 -21.07 -4.34
N ALA A 42 -2.97 -22.14 -4.40
CA ALA A 42 -2.42 -22.79 -3.21
C ALA A 42 -1.54 -21.85 -2.39
N SER A 43 -0.67 -21.07 -3.04
CA SER A 43 0.22 -20.11 -2.36
C SER A 43 -0.50 -18.90 -1.75
N HIS A 44 -1.72 -18.57 -2.21
CA HIS A 44 -2.53 -17.47 -1.67
C HIS A 44 -3.75 -17.94 -0.86
N GLY A 45 -3.93 -19.25 -0.64
CA GLY A 45 -5.09 -19.82 0.05
C GLY A 45 -6.42 -19.56 -0.68
N ARG A 46 -6.40 -19.43 -2.02
CA ARG A 46 -7.57 -19.06 -2.83
C ARG A 46 -8.48 -20.27 -3.07
N VAL A 47 -9.74 -20.11 -2.68
CA VAL A 47 -10.83 -21.07 -2.91
C VAL A 47 -11.96 -20.33 -3.63
N TYR A 48 -12.71 -21.06 -4.47
CA TYR A 48 -13.87 -20.56 -5.23
C TYR A 48 -15.13 -21.32 -4.83
N LYS A 49 -16.30 -20.72 -5.05
CA LYS A 49 -17.61 -21.31 -4.75
C LYS A 49 -17.88 -22.59 -5.55
N ASP A 50 -17.50 -22.61 -6.81
CA ASP A 50 -17.73 -23.72 -7.74
C ASP A 50 -16.76 -23.68 -8.94
N ASN A 51 -16.83 -24.70 -9.80
CA ASN A 51 -15.97 -24.83 -10.97
C ASN A 51 -16.22 -23.74 -12.04
N ALA A 52 -17.43 -23.15 -12.11
CA ALA A 52 -17.73 -22.11 -13.08
C ALA A 52 -17.10 -20.77 -12.66
N GLU A 53 -17.12 -20.44 -11.37
CA GLU A 53 -16.29 -19.35 -10.83
C GLU A 53 -14.81 -19.62 -11.10
N LYS A 54 -14.32 -20.84 -10.81
CA LYS A 54 -12.90 -21.20 -11.03
C LYS A 54 -12.47 -20.99 -12.48
N GLU A 55 -13.28 -21.39 -13.45
CA GLU A 55 -12.99 -21.22 -14.88
C GLU A 55 -13.01 -19.74 -15.31
N ALA A 56 -13.96 -18.95 -14.82
CA ALA A 56 -14.01 -17.51 -15.07
C ALA A 56 -12.78 -16.79 -14.46
N ARG A 57 -12.39 -17.17 -13.25
CA ARG A 57 -11.22 -16.64 -12.54
C ARG A 57 -9.89 -17.05 -13.18
N LEU A 58 -9.81 -18.26 -13.76
CA LEU A 58 -8.67 -18.71 -14.56
C LEU A 58 -8.46 -17.83 -15.80
N LYS A 59 -9.52 -17.40 -16.49
CA LYS A 59 -9.42 -16.52 -17.68
C LYS A 59 -8.87 -15.14 -17.30
N ILE A 60 -9.40 -14.53 -16.24
CA ILE A 60 -8.88 -13.27 -15.68
C ILE A 60 -7.41 -13.41 -15.24
N PHE A 61 -7.06 -14.54 -14.61
CA PHE A 61 -5.68 -14.86 -14.21
C PHE A 61 -4.73 -14.97 -15.41
N GLN A 62 -5.15 -15.58 -16.52
CA GLN A 62 -4.37 -15.66 -17.75
C GLN A 62 -4.07 -14.27 -18.34
N GLU A 63 -5.09 -13.40 -18.42
CA GLU A 63 -4.92 -12.02 -18.89
C GLU A 63 -3.95 -11.23 -18.00
N ASN A 64 -4.11 -11.32 -16.68
CA ASN A 64 -3.24 -10.63 -15.72
C ASN A 64 -1.81 -11.18 -15.75
N LEU A 65 -1.61 -12.50 -15.88
CA LEU A 65 -0.30 -13.13 -16.09
C LEU A 65 0.38 -12.63 -17.36
N GLN A 66 -0.36 -12.52 -18.46
CA GLN A 66 0.21 -12.03 -19.73
C GLN A 66 0.51 -10.53 -19.65
N PHE A 67 -0.34 -9.73 -19.01
CA PHE A 67 -0.07 -8.31 -18.73
C PHE A 67 1.21 -8.12 -17.90
N VAL A 68 1.35 -8.84 -16.79
CA VAL A 68 2.54 -8.78 -15.92
C VAL A 68 3.81 -9.24 -16.66
N LYS A 69 3.72 -10.28 -17.51
CA LYS A 69 4.83 -10.68 -18.39
C LYS A 69 5.20 -9.58 -19.39
N ASN A 70 4.23 -9.08 -20.15
CA ASN A 70 4.43 -8.08 -21.21
C ASN A 70 4.98 -6.76 -20.66
N PHE A 71 4.55 -6.33 -19.46
CA PHE A 71 5.08 -5.15 -18.80
C PHE A 71 6.55 -5.37 -18.38
N ASN A 72 6.83 -6.49 -17.72
CA ASN A 72 8.17 -6.79 -17.20
C ASN A 72 9.20 -7.08 -18.32
N SER A 73 8.77 -7.53 -19.50
CA SER A 73 9.67 -7.75 -20.65
C SER A 73 10.10 -6.45 -21.34
N GLN A 74 9.50 -5.29 -21.03
CA GLN A 74 9.93 -4.02 -21.61
C GLN A 74 11.28 -3.56 -21.04
N PRO A 75 12.15 -2.92 -21.85
CA PRO A 75 13.36 -2.27 -21.36
C PRO A 75 13.01 -1.05 -20.48
N ASN A 76 14.01 -0.56 -19.73
CA ASN A 76 13.97 0.72 -19.00
C ASN A 76 12.88 0.89 -17.90
N GLN A 77 12.13 -0.15 -17.56
CA GLN A 77 11.13 -0.11 -16.48
C GLN A 77 11.75 0.24 -15.12
N THR A 78 11.28 1.31 -14.47
CA THR A 78 11.74 1.75 -13.14
C THR A 78 11.10 0.98 -11.98
N PHE A 79 10.07 0.19 -12.25
CA PHE A 79 9.38 -0.68 -11.31
C PHE A 79 9.02 -2.02 -11.93
N ARG A 80 8.57 -2.97 -11.12
CA ARG A 80 8.20 -4.33 -11.54
C ARG A 80 6.82 -4.72 -11.04
N LEU A 81 6.16 -5.60 -11.80
CA LEU A 81 4.86 -6.17 -11.47
C LEU A 81 4.97 -7.64 -11.05
N SER A 82 4.03 -8.13 -10.26
CA SER A 82 3.93 -9.54 -9.82
C SER A 82 2.48 -9.99 -9.67
N LEU A 83 2.25 -11.31 -9.71
CA LEU A 83 0.95 -11.90 -9.43
C LEU A 83 0.75 -12.10 -7.92
N ASN A 84 0.42 -11.00 -7.25
CA ASN A 84 -0.05 -10.99 -5.87
C ASN A 84 -1.45 -11.64 -5.73
N ARG A 85 -2.04 -11.57 -4.53
CA ARG A 85 -3.37 -12.14 -4.20
C ARG A 85 -4.57 -11.58 -4.99
N TYR A 86 -4.37 -10.61 -5.88
CA TYR A 86 -5.41 -9.99 -6.71
C TYR A 86 -5.30 -10.38 -8.20
N ALA A 87 -4.49 -11.39 -8.54
CA ALA A 87 -4.25 -11.84 -9.91
C ALA A 87 -5.49 -12.41 -10.64
N ASP A 88 -6.54 -12.81 -9.93
CA ASP A 88 -7.79 -13.32 -10.52
C ASP A 88 -8.95 -12.29 -10.49
N LEU A 89 -8.65 -11.03 -10.17
CA LEU A 89 -9.58 -9.92 -10.25
C LEU A 89 -9.31 -9.08 -11.50
N THR A 90 -10.37 -8.67 -12.19
CA THR A 90 -10.28 -7.56 -13.13
C THR A 90 -9.95 -6.28 -12.36
N ASN A 91 -9.35 -5.30 -13.02
CA ASN A 91 -9.01 -4.03 -12.36
C ASN A 91 -10.25 -3.31 -11.79
N LYS A 92 -11.40 -3.42 -12.45
CA LYS A 92 -12.69 -2.92 -11.94
C LYS A 92 -13.12 -3.60 -10.65
N GLU A 93 -13.06 -4.93 -10.57
CA GLU A 93 -13.37 -5.67 -9.33
C GLU A 93 -12.34 -5.39 -8.22
N PHE A 94 -11.07 -5.20 -8.59
CA PHE A 94 -10.01 -4.87 -7.67
C PHE A 94 -10.26 -3.52 -6.99
N LEU A 95 -10.53 -2.46 -7.76
CA LEU A 95 -10.77 -1.12 -7.23
C LEU A 95 -12.12 -0.99 -6.52
N SER A 96 -13.14 -1.75 -6.94
CA SER A 96 -14.47 -1.75 -6.32
C SER A 96 -14.38 -2.01 -4.82
N GLY A 97 -14.78 -0.99 -4.03
CA GLY A 97 -14.71 -0.99 -2.57
C GLY A 97 -13.31 -1.00 -1.94
N ARG A 98 -12.24 -0.99 -2.75
CA ARG A 98 -10.86 -0.70 -2.30
C ARG A 98 -10.50 0.77 -2.41
N THR A 99 -11.16 1.49 -3.31
CA THR A 99 -11.15 2.97 -3.39
C THR A 99 -12.38 3.55 -2.67
N GLY A 100 -12.40 4.87 -2.48
CA GLY A 100 -13.46 5.54 -1.71
C GLY A 100 -13.05 6.85 -1.02
N GLY A 101 -11.94 7.46 -1.42
CA GLY A 101 -11.54 8.77 -0.91
C GLY A 101 -12.29 9.87 -1.64
N LEU A 102 -13.10 10.67 -0.94
CA LEU A 102 -13.68 11.88 -1.53
C LEU A 102 -12.84 13.12 -1.20
N MET A 103 -12.43 13.84 -2.24
CA MET A 103 -11.54 14.99 -2.14
C MET A 103 -12.32 16.30 -2.28
N VAL A 104 -12.47 17.04 -1.17
CA VAL A 104 -13.24 18.29 -1.12
C VAL A 104 -12.44 19.47 -1.69
N SER A 105 -13.06 20.25 -2.59
CA SER A 105 -12.46 21.42 -3.23
C SER A 105 -12.27 22.60 -2.26
N THR A 106 -13.31 22.94 -1.49
CA THR A 106 -13.40 24.13 -0.65
C THR A 106 -13.04 23.86 0.82
N LEU A 107 -11.82 24.23 1.23
CA LEU A 107 -11.38 24.17 2.62
C LEU A 107 -10.61 25.44 3.00
N SER A 108 -11.10 26.14 4.01
CA SER A 108 -10.60 27.43 4.49
C SER A 108 -9.30 27.25 5.28
N ARG A 109 -8.23 27.92 4.85
CA ARG A 109 -6.89 27.84 5.46
C ARG A 109 -6.64 28.98 6.45
N PRO A 110 -5.93 28.76 7.57
CA PRO A 110 -5.40 29.84 8.41
C PRO A 110 -4.22 30.54 7.71
N THR A 111 -4.35 31.84 7.42
CA THR A 111 -3.39 32.65 6.65
C THR A 111 -1.95 32.65 7.20
N SER A 112 -1.79 32.38 8.51
CA SER A 112 -0.49 32.28 9.19
C SER A 112 0.28 30.98 8.91
N LEU A 113 -0.37 29.93 8.40
CA LEU A 113 0.32 28.73 7.93
C LEU A 113 0.84 28.94 6.50
N ASP A 114 0.06 29.59 5.65
CA ASP A 114 0.37 29.84 4.25
C ASP A 114 1.69 30.60 4.11
N THR A 115 1.77 31.77 4.78
CA THR A 115 2.98 32.60 4.86
C THR A 115 4.20 31.87 5.44
N PHE A 116 4.02 30.93 6.36
CA PHE A 116 5.13 30.09 6.85
C PHE A 116 5.61 29.11 5.77
N TYR A 117 4.71 28.36 5.14
CA TYR A 117 5.07 27.33 4.18
C TYR A 117 5.62 27.88 2.86
N ASP A 118 5.16 29.06 2.45
CA ASP A 118 5.65 29.74 1.25
C ASP A 118 7.04 30.36 1.46
N SER A 119 7.50 30.48 2.72
CA SER A 119 8.88 30.87 3.07
C SER A 119 9.90 29.71 3.09
N LEU A 120 9.45 28.45 2.89
CA LEU A 120 10.33 27.28 3.00
C LEU A 120 11.16 27.03 1.73
N SER A 121 12.47 26.92 1.91
CA SER A 121 13.41 26.50 0.86
C SER A 121 13.46 24.98 0.69
N ALA A 122 14.02 24.52 -0.42
CA ALA A 122 14.30 23.09 -0.65
C ALA A 122 15.32 22.49 0.34
N THR A 123 16.07 23.30 1.10
CA THR A 123 17.01 22.83 2.15
C THR A 123 16.37 22.75 3.54
N SER A 124 15.13 23.21 3.72
CA SER A 124 14.44 23.24 5.01
C SER A 124 14.05 21.85 5.54
N ALA A 125 14.27 20.78 4.76
CA ALA A 125 13.98 19.40 5.12
C ALA A 125 15.19 18.47 4.81
N PRO A 126 15.36 17.34 5.51
CA PRO A 126 16.41 16.35 5.22
C PRO A 126 16.36 15.82 3.78
N SER A 127 17.44 15.22 3.30
CA SER A 127 17.50 14.62 1.95
C SER A 127 16.63 13.36 1.80
N GLY A 128 16.35 12.67 2.90
CA GLY A 128 15.46 11.50 2.96
C GLY A 128 14.98 11.23 4.39
N VAL A 129 13.81 10.61 4.51
CA VAL A 129 13.16 10.27 5.79
C VAL A 129 12.39 8.97 5.62
N ASP A 130 12.50 8.05 6.59
CA ASP A 130 11.66 6.85 6.68
C ASP A 130 11.17 6.67 8.13
N TRP A 131 9.86 6.85 8.35
CA TRP A 131 9.26 6.70 9.67
C TRP A 131 9.13 5.23 10.12
N ARG A 132 9.26 4.25 9.21
CA ARG A 132 9.33 2.83 9.57
C ARG A 132 10.58 2.53 10.39
N GLN A 133 11.73 3.09 9.97
CA GLN A 133 13.01 2.96 10.68
C GLN A 133 12.96 3.59 12.09
N LYS A 134 12.15 4.65 12.26
CA LYS A 134 11.88 5.30 13.56
C LYS A 134 10.82 4.56 14.39
N GLY A 135 10.36 3.38 13.95
CA GLY A 135 9.30 2.59 14.60
C GLY A 135 7.95 3.31 14.69
N ALA A 136 7.71 4.32 13.84
CA ALA A 136 6.55 5.22 13.89
C ALA A 136 5.49 4.90 12.84
N VAL A 137 5.49 3.68 12.30
CA VAL A 137 4.55 3.21 11.28
C VAL A 137 4.07 1.81 11.68
N GLY A 138 2.79 1.68 12.01
CA GLY A 138 2.18 0.38 12.31
C GLY A 138 2.10 -0.56 11.10
N PRO A 139 1.75 -1.83 11.29
CA PRO A 139 1.60 -2.80 10.20
C PRO A 139 0.57 -2.36 9.14
N VAL A 140 0.70 -2.90 7.93
CA VAL A 140 -0.25 -2.65 6.84
C VAL A 140 -1.54 -3.40 7.13
N LYS A 141 -2.64 -2.63 7.23
CA LYS A 141 -3.99 -3.16 7.44
C LYS A 141 -4.60 -3.57 6.10
N ASP A 142 -5.69 -4.32 6.14
CA ASP A 142 -6.48 -4.72 4.98
C ASP A 142 -7.90 -4.16 5.13
N GLN A 143 -8.33 -3.30 4.19
CA GLN A 143 -9.69 -2.78 4.14
C GLN A 143 -10.67 -3.72 3.40
N GLY A 144 -10.19 -4.87 2.91
CA GLY A 144 -11.01 -5.85 2.21
C GLY A 144 -11.46 -5.39 0.83
N GLN A 145 -12.74 -5.61 0.49
CA GLN A 145 -13.33 -5.31 -0.82
C GLN A 145 -14.72 -4.67 -0.73
N SER A 146 -15.38 -4.76 0.43
CA SER A 146 -16.78 -4.37 0.63
C SER A 146 -16.94 -2.94 1.14
N CYS A 147 -15.82 -2.24 1.42
CA CYS A 147 -15.83 -0.98 2.16
C CYS A 147 -14.69 -0.03 1.77
N GLY A 148 -15.05 1.10 1.13
CA GLY A 148 -14.16 2.17 0.66
C GLY A 148 -13.50 3.02 1.77
N SER A 149 -13.29 2.43 2.94
CA SER A 149 -12.74 3.01 4.18
C SER A 149 -11.26 3.40 4.15
N CYS A 150 -10.68 3.63 2.97
CA CYS A 150 -9.32 4.15 2.81
C CYS A 150 -9.10 5.47 3.58
N TRP A 151 -10.12 6.34 3.60
CA TRP A 151 -10.13 7.61 4.33
C TRP A 151 -9.93 7.41 5.85
N ALA A 152 -10.66 6.47 6.44
CA ALA A 152 -10.58 6.10 7.84
C ALA A 152 -9.27 5.35 8.15
N HIS A 153 -8.79 4.49 7.24
CA HIS A 153 -7.50 3.82 7.34
C HIS A 153 -6.32 4.80 7.38
N GLY A 154 -6.29 5.77 6.46
CA GLY A 154 -5.27 6.82 6.42
C GLY A 154 -5.32 7.71 7.66
N ALA A 155 -6.52 8.18 8.04
CA ALA A 155 -6.71 9.01 9.23
C ALA A 155 -6.23 8.29 10.51
N ALA A 156 -6.67 7.05 10.74
CA ALA A 156 -6.21 6.24 11.87
C ALA A 156 -4.69 6.08 11.86
N ALA A 157 -4.09 5.66 10.73
CA ALA A 157 -2.66 5.40 10.63
C ALA A 157 -1.78 6.66 10.87
N ALA A 158 -2.27 7.86 10.55
CA ALA A 158 -1.60 9.10 10.93
C ALA A 158 -1.68 9.39 12.43
N VAL A 159 -2.82 9.12 13.09
CA VAL A 159 -2.92 9.28 14.55
C VAL A 159 -2.07 8.23 15.29
N GLU A 160 -2.00 6.99 14.80
CA GLU A 160 -1.06 5.96 15.30
C GLU A 160 0.38 6.50 15.26
N SER A 161 0.79 7.00 14.10
CA SER A 161 2.14 7.53 13.85
C SER A 161 2.47 8.75 14.73
N LEU A 162 1.55 9.71 14.80
CA LEU A 162 1.70 10.92 15.63
C LEU A 162 1.75 10.58 17.12
N THR A 163 0.95 9.62 17.58
CA THR A 163 0.97 9.15 18.97
C THR A 163 2.32 8.54 19.31
N LYS A 164 2.90 7.73 18.43
CA LYS A 164 4.24 7.15 18.59
C LYS A 164 5.33 8.21 18.64
N ILE A 165 5.26 9.23 17.78
CA ILE A 165 6.20 10.36 17.76
C ILE A 165 6.10 11.20 19.05
N LYS A 166 4.90 11.34 19.63
CA LYS A 166 4.67 12.18 20.83
C LYS A 166 4.80 11.46 22.17
N THR A 167 4.67 10.14 22.22
CA THR A 167 4.56 9.38 23.48
C THR A 167 5.47 8.15 23.57
N GLY A 168 6.13 7.76 22.47
CA GLY A 168 6.83 6.48 22.38
C GLY A 168 5.92 5.26 22.16
N ASN A 169 4.60 5.38 22.34
CA ASN A 169 3.64 4.29 22.19
C ASN A 169 2.96 4.31 20.82
N LEU A 170 2.95 3.16 20.13
CA LEU A 170 2.29 2.97 18.83
C LEU A 170 1.01 2.13 19.03
N PRO A 171 -0.15 2.75 19.31
CA PRO A 171 -1.41 2.01 19.39
C PRO A 171 -1.80 1.47 18.00
N SER A 172 -2.59 0.39 17.98
CA SER A 172 -3.39 0.01 16.80
C SER A 172 -4.79 0.57 17.00
N LEU A 173 -5.18 1.57 16.20
CA LEU A 173 -6.41 2.35 16.37
C LEU A 173 -7.56 1.80 15.51
N SER A 174 -8.79 1.98 16.00
CA SER A 174 -10.00 1.48 15.35
C SER A 174 -10.37 2.28 14.10
N VAL A 175 -10.32 1.62 12.94
CA VAL A 175 -10.91 2.14 11.71
C VAL A 175 -12.44 2.07 11.78
N GLN A 176 -13.01 1.07 12.48
CA GLN A 176 -14.46 0.88 12.56
C GLN A 176 -15.16 1.99 13.35
N GLN A 177 -14.55 2.48 14.44
CA GLN A 177 -15.06 3.67 15.14
C GLN A 177 -15.18 4.86 14.19
N LEU A 178 -14.23 5.06 13.27
CA LEU A 178 -14.30 6.15 12.30
C LEU A 178 -15.42 5.92 11.27
N ILE A 179 -15.61 4.71 10.76
CA ILE A 179 -16.71 4.38 9.84
C ILE A 179 -18.08 4.60 10.50
N ASP A 180 -18.26 4.09 11.72
CA ASP A 180 -19.55 4.04 12.40
C ASP A 180 -19.93 5.37 13.08
N CYS A 181 -18.95 6.13 13.56
CA CYS A 181 -19.16 7.32 14.40
C CYS A 181 -18.82 8.66 13.74
N THR A 182 -18.10 8.70 12.60
CA THR A 182 -17.92 9.97 11.87
C THR A 182 -19.28 10.45 11.34
N PRO A 183 -19.68 11.72 11.58
CA PRO A 183 -20.96 12.21 11.11
C PRO A 183 -21.11 12.08 9.58
N LYS A 184 -22.18 11.43 9.13
CA LYS A 184 -22.47 11.28 7.70
C LYS A 184 -22.95 12.61 7.12
N ASN A 185 -22.32 13.05 6.03
CA ASN A 185 -22.55 14.35 5.39
C ASN A 185 -22.43 14.20 3.85
N ALA A 186 -22.25 15.28 3.09
CA ALA A 186 -22.06 15.19 1.63
C ALA A 186 -20.78 14.42 1.24
N ASP A 187 -19.72 14.59 2.04
CA ASP A 187 -18.34 14.19 1.73
C ASP A 187 -17.90 12.88 2.40
N SER A 188 -18.66 12.42 3.41
CA SER A 188 -18.41 11.22 4.21
C SER A 188 -19.68 10.40 4.41
N GLN A 189 -19.63 9.15 3.93
CA GLN A 189 -20.75 8.19 3.92
C GLN A 189 -20.25 6.78 4.26
N GLY A 190 -19.45 6.67 5.34
CA GLY A 190 -19.04 5.39 5.91
C GLY A 190 -18.22 4.52 4.94
N CYS A 191 -18.75 3.35 4.59
CA CYS A 191 -18.10 2.45 3.62
C CYS A 191 -18.32 2.84 2.15
N LYS A 192 -19.23 3.77 1.84
CA LYS A 192 -19.45 4.22 0.45
C LYS A 192 -18.32 5.12 -0.06
N TYR A 193 -17.92 6.09 0.77
CA TYR A 193 -16.76 6.98 0.58
C TYR A 193 -16.52 7.80 1.85
N GLY A 194 -15.38 8.49 1.94
CA GLY A 194 -15.21 9.54 2.93
C GLY A 194 -14.00 10.44 2.78
N ASN A 195 -13.99 11.49 3.61
CA ASN A 195 -12.93 12.47 3.70
C ASN A 195 -12.16 12.29 5.03
N PRO A 196 -10.81 12.15 5.03
CA PRO A 196 -10.03 12.09 6.26
C PRO A 196 -10.29 13.27 7.21
N ASN A 197 -10.67 14.45 6.69
CA ASN A 197 -11.04 15.61 7.52
C ASN A 197 -12.11 15.28 8.55
N ASP A 198 -13.17 14.58 8.15
CA ASP A 198 -14.32 14.32 9.01
C ASP A 198 -13.95 13.29 10.08
N ALA A 199 -13.17 12.26 9.71
CA ALA A 199 -12.57 11.33 10.67
C ALA A 199 -11.77 12.09 11.74
N PHE A 200 -10.88 12.99 11.33
CA PHE A 200 -10.05 13.70 12.30
C PHE A 200 -10.82 14.76 13.10
N ALA A 201 -11.81 15.44 12.49
CA ALA A 201 -12.72 16.35 13.18
C ALA A 201 -13.51 15.61 14.26
N TYR A 202 -13.99 14.40 13.94
CA TYR A 202 -14.58 13.48 14.89
C TYR A 202 -13.61 13.09 16.02
N ILE A 203 -12.36 12.67 15.72
CA ILE A 203 -11.36 12.32 16.77
C ILE A 203 -11.09 13.50 17.71
N LYS A 204 -10.99 14.73 17.17
CA LYS A 204 -10.81 15.94 17.97
C LYS A 204 -12.03 16.21 18.86
N ASN A 205 -13.23 16.23 18.27
CA ASN A 205 -14.45 16.71 18.92
C ASN A 205 -15.08 15.66 19.87
N SER A 206 -14.82 14.36 19.66
CA SER A 206 -15.20 13.27 20.58
C SER A 206 -14.18 13.04 21.71
N GLY A 207 -13.07 13.79 21.73
CA GLY A 207 -12.01 13.69 22.72
C GLY A 207 -10.92 12.65 22.41
N GLY A 208 -11.15 11.72 21.48
CA GLY A 208 -10.14 10.78 21.00
C GLY A 208 -10.66 9.61 20.16
N ILE A 209 -9.88 8.53 20.12
CA ILE A 209 -10.11 7.32 19.33
C ILE A 209 -9.62 6.08 20.11
N THR A 210 -10.36 4.98 20.01
CA THR A 210 -10.09 3.71 20.70
C THR A 210 -9.22 2.74 19.90
N THR A 211 -8.81 1.63 20.51
CA THR A 211 -8.02 0.59 19.86
C THR A 211 -8.84 -0.28 18.91
N ALA A 212 -8.17 -0.85 17.91
CA ALA A 212 -8.74 -1.85 17.03
C ALA A 212 -9.13 -3.15 17.77
N SER A 213 -8.59 -3.41 18.97
CA SER A 213 -8.98 -4.56 19.79
C SER A 213 -10.30 -4.33 20.54
N ASN A 214 -10.57 -3.11 21.02
CA ASN A 214 -11.83 -2.77 21.68
C ASN A 214 -12.96 -2.56 20.66
N TYR A 215 -12.67 -2.00 19.48
CA TYR A 215 -13.64 -1.79 18.40
C TYR A 215 -13.10 -2.37 17.09
N PRO A 216 -13.28 -3.69 16.85
CA PRO A 216 -12.76 -4.39 15.68
C PRO A 216 -13.35 -3.95 14.34
N TYR A 217 -12.58 -4.17 13.28
CA TYR A 217 -12.99 -3.92 11.89
C TYR A 217 -13.99 -4.98 11.40
N GLN A 218 -14.99 -4.55 10.63
CA GLN A 218 -16.09 -5.39 10.13
C GLN A 218 -16.33 -5.28 8.61
N GLU A 219 -15.54 -4.47 7.89
CA GLU A 219 -15.67 -4.27 6.43
C GLU A 219 -17.06 -3.80 5.95
N ARG A 220 -17.81 -3.12 6.82
CA ARG A 220 -19.18 -2.62 6.55
C ARG A 220 -19.53 -1.43 7.44
N ASP A 221 -20.59 -0.71 7.08
CA ASP A 221 -21.22 0.26 7.97
C ASP A 221 -21.85 -0.43 9.19
N GLY A 222 -21.54 0.07 10.39
CA GLY A 222 -22.21 -0.28 11.65
C GLY A 222 -22.95 0.91 12.27
N THR A 223 -23.40 0.71 13.51
CA THR A 223 -23.95 1.78 14.37
C THR A 223 -22.93 2.13 15.43
N CYS A 224 -22.64 3.42 15.63
CA CYS A 224 -21.64 3.91 16.58
C CYS A 224 -21.83 3.37 18.01
N ASP A 225 -20.99 2.41 18.42
CA ASP A 225 -20.92 1.92 19.79
C ASP A 225 -20.21 2.97 20.67
N LYS A 226 -21.01 3.84 21.28
CA LYS A 226 -20.54 4.90 22.18
C LYS A 226 -19.81 4.37 23.43
N LYS A 227 -20.05 3.11 23.85
CA LYS A 227 -19.42 2.48 25.02
C LYS A 227 -18.03 1.92 24.67
N ARG A 228 -17.81 1.49 23.43
CA ARG A 228 -16.46 1.23 22.91
C ARG A 228 -15.72 2.54 22.64
N ALA A 229 -16.36 3.47 21.92
CA ALA A 229 -15.74 4.73 21.49
C ALA A 229 -15.19 5.59 22.64
N SER A 230 -15.78 5.53 23.84
CA SER A 230 -15.32 6.27 25.02
C SER A 230 -14.04 5.73 25.67
N GLN A 231 -13.55 4.55 25.31
CA GLN A 231 -12.29 3.99 25.82
C GLN A 231 -11.11 4.52 25.00
N LEU A 232 -10.72 5.77 25.27
CA LEU A 232 -9.75 6.51 24.46
C LEU A 232 -8.33 5.93 24.56
N ALA A 233 -7.69 5.71 23.41
CA ALA A 233 -6.31 5.23 23.27
C ALA A 233 -5.36 6.27 22.63
N ALA A 234 -5.90 7.19 21.83
CA ALA A 234 -5.18 8.36 21.31
C ALA A 234 -6.12 9.57 21.16
N LYS A 235 -5.55 10.77 21.06
CA LYS A 235 -6.29 12.03 20.82
C LYS A 235 -5.44 13.04 20.04
N ILE A 236 -6.10 14.00 19.40
CA ILE A 236 -5.44 15.07 18.62
C ILE A 236 -6.07 16.43 18.92
N SER A 237 -5.29 17.51 18.70
CA SER A 237 -5.79 18.89 18.68
C SER A 237 -6.14 19.40 17.26
N GLY A 238 -5.63 18.75 16.19
CA GLY A 238 -5.87 19.08 14.76
C GLY A 238 -5.20 18.09 13.76
N TYR A 239 -5.42 18.25 12.43
CA TYR A 239 -5.08 17.34 11.27
C TYR A 239 -4.96 18.14 9.90
N ALA A 240 -3.90 18.35 9.01
CA ALA A 240 -3.38 19.64 8.28
C ALA A 240 -3.54 20.00 6.81
N ALA A 241 -3.87 21.28 6.55
CA ALA A 241 -3.86 21.97 5.26
C ALA A 241 -2.56 22.74 5.15
N VAL A 242 -1.47 21.99 5.05
CA VAL A 242 -0.24 22.52 4.47
C VAL A 242 -0.55 22.80 2.95
N PRO A 243 0.14 23.70 2.23
CA PRO A 243 -0.41 24.32 1.02
C PRO A 243 -0.93 23.41 -0.11
N ARG A 244 -2.01 23.85 -0.78
CA ARG A 244 -2.15 23.46 -2.20
C ARG A 244 -0.90 23.96 -2.94
N ASN A 245 -0.02 23.06 -3.39
CA ASN A 245 0.92 23.16 -4.54
C ASN A 245 2.41 22.87 -4.30
N ASN A 246 2.85 22.62 -3.07
CA ASN A 246 4.24 22.90 -2.68
C ASN A 246 5.05 21.65 -2.26
N GLU A 247 5.84 21.05 -3.18
CA GLU A 247 6.66 19.85 -2.88
C GLU A 247 7.60 20.03 -1.68
N ASN A 248 8.20 21.21 -1.51
CA ASN A 248 9.10 21.53 -0.40
C ASN A 248 8.35 21.51 0.95
N ALA A 249 7.15 22.06 0.99
CA ALA A 249 6.30 22.01 2.18
C ALA A 249 5.89 20.55 2.51
N LEU A 250 5.78 19.64 1.53
CA LEU A 250 5.53 18.22 1.83
C LEU A 250 6.77 17.53 2.37
N MET A 251 7.93 17.78 1.78
CA MET A 251 9.19 17.29 2.35
C MET A 251 9.34 17.74 3.81
N TYR A 252 8.95 18.97 4.13
CA TYR A 252 8.97 19.51 5.49
C TYR A 252 7.90 18.89 6.42
N ALA A 253 6.66 18.72 5.95
CA ALA A 253 5.61 18.06 6.73
C ALA A 253 5.96 16.58 7.02
N VAL A 254 6.37 15.83 5.98
CA VAL A 254 6.83 14.43 6.10
C VAL A 254 8.11 14.33 6.92
N ALA A 255 8.97 15.34 6.95
CA ALA A 255 10.14 15.35 7.83
C ALA A 255 9.79 15.41 9.33
N ARG A 256 8.56 15.82 9.68
CA ARG A 256 8.10 16.03 11.06
C ARG A 256 7.19 14.90 11.57
N GLN A 257 6.43 14.24 10.68
CA GLN A 257 5.55 13.10 10.99
C GLN A 257 5.09 12.38 9.70
N PRO A 258 4.43 11.22 9.78
CA PRO A 258 3.59 10.69 8.70
C PRO A 258 2.28 11.45 8.49
N VAL A 259 1.74 11.35 7.27
CA VAL A 259 0.80 12.34 6.74
C VAL A 259 -0.10 11.75 5.62
N VAL A 260 -1.39 12.14 5.55
CA VAL A 260 -2.47 11.38 4.84
C VAL A 260 -2.83 11.94 3.45
N ALA A 261 -2.47 11.24 2.38
CA ALA A 261 -2.65 11.71 1.00
C ALA A 261 -3.77 11.02 0.21
N PHE A 262 -4.31 11.73 -0.78
CA PHE A 262 -5.08 11.13 -1.87
C PHE A 262 -4.15 10.88 -3.06
N ILE A 263 -4.34 9.75 -3.73
CA ILE A 263 -3.66 9.36 -4.97
C ILE A 263 -4.67 8.81 -5.98
N ASN A 264 -4.23 8.65 -7.23
CA ASN A 264 -4.93 7.87 -8.25
C ASN A 264 -4.38 6.43 -8.24
N THR A 265 -5.27 5.43 -8.27
CA THR A 265 -4.91 4.00 -8.27
C THR A 265 -5.44 3.21 -9.46
N LYS A 266 -6.03 3.88 -10.47
CA LYS A 266 -6.73 3.28 -11.61
C LYS A 266 -5.85 2.53 -12.61
N ALA A 267 -4.55 2.81 -12.62
CA ALA A 267 -3.59 2.12 -13.47
C ALA A 267 -3.57 0.60 -13.16
N ARG A 268 -3.67 -0.26 -14.19
CA ARG A 268 -3.64 -1.74 -14.00
C ARG A 268 -2.30 -2.18 -13.41
N GLU A 269 -1.25 -1.42 -13.69
CA GLU A 269 0.08 -1.49 -13.09
C GLU A 269 0.02 -1.38 -11.55
N PHE A 270 -0.85 -0.53 -11.00
CA PHE A 270 -0.96 -0.28 -9.56
C PHE A 270 -1.55 -1.49 -8.82
N GLN A 271 -2.42 -2.28 -9.47
CA GLN A 271 -2.94 -3.54 -8.93
C GLN A 271 -1.83 -4.59 -8.69
N PHE A 272 -0.78 -4.57 -9.52
CA PHE A 272 0.25 -5.61 -9.55
C PHE A 272 1.65 -5.16 -9.11
N TYR A 273 1.81 -3.92 -8.65
CA TYR A 273 3.09 -3.37 -8.19
C TYR A 273 3.79 -4.30 -7.18
N ALA A 274 5.08 -4.55 -7.42
CA ALA A 274 5.91 -5.45 -6.62
C ALA A 274 7.20 -4.80 -6.05
N GLY A 275 7.63 -3.66 -6.61
CA GLY A 275 8.86 -2.99 -6.18
C GLY A 275 9.44 -2.05 -7.25
N GLY A 276 10.46 -1.27 -6.87
CA GLY A 276 11.02 -0.18 -7.66
C GLY A 276 10.23 1.13 -7.52
N ILE A 277 10.55 2.14 -8.33
CA ILE A 277 9.87 3.45 -8.28
C ILE A 277 8.76 3.49 -9.32
N PHE A 278 7.51 3.51 -8.84
CA PHE A 278 6.31 3.58 -9.67
C PHE A 278 6.18 4.96 -10.32
N THR A 279 6.02 4.96 -11.64
CA THR A 279 5.75 6.15 -12.45
C THR A 279 4.33 6.02 -12.99
N ALA A 280 3.44 6.94 -12.64
CA ALA A 280 2.04 6.87 -13.03
C ALA A 280 1.75 7.53 -14.39
N ASN A 281 0.64 7.09 -14.96
CA ASN A 281 0.06 7.57 -16.20
C ASN A 281 -0.48 9.00 -16.00
N CYS A 282 -0.66 9.79 -17.08
CA CYS A 282 -1.08 11.20 -17.04
C CYS A 282 -2.56 11.45 -16.59
N ASP A 283 -3.17 10.55 -15.82
CA ASP A 283 -4.51 10.69 -15.22
C ASP A 283 -4.44 11.26 -13.78
N THR A 284 -5.08 12.40 -13.56
CA THR A 284 -5.09 13.12 -12.27
C THR A 284 -6.30 12.79 -11.38
N SER A 285 -7.19 11.88 -11.80
CA SER A 285 -8.45 11.62 -11.12
C SER A 285 -8.30 10.69 -9.91
N LEU A 286 -8.17 11.31 -8.74
CA LEU A 286 -7.98 10.66 -7.43
C LEU A 286 -9.16 9.77 -7.03
N ASP A 287 -8.86 8.68 -6.34
CA ASP A 287 -9.88 7.73 -5.85
C ASP A 287 -9.57 7.10 -4.48
N HIS A 288 -8.31 7.16 -4.03
CA HIS A 288 -7.83 6.39 -2.89
C HIS A 288 -7.05 7.24 -1.88
N VAL A 289 -7.13 6.86 -0.59
CA VAL A 289 -6.40 7.51 0.51
C VAL A 289 -5.32 6.59 1.08
N VAL A 290 -4.13 7.16 1.27
CA VAL A 290 -2.91 6.49 1.71
C VAL A 290 -2.15 7.32 2.76
N LEU A 291 -1.13 6.75 3.40
CA LEU A 291 -0.26 7.47 4.34
C LEU A 291 1.15 7.62 3.74
N ILE A 292 1.60 8.85 3.50
CA ILE A 292 3.02 9.13 3.20
C ILE A 292 3.80 8.99 4.50
N VAL A 293 4.76 8.07 4.51
CA VAL A 293 5.58 7.69 5.68
C VAL A 293 7.06 8.00 5.48
N GLY A 294 7.42 8.67 4.38
CA GLY A 294 8.79 9.02 4.08
C GLY A 294 8.99 9.52 2.65
N TYR A 295 10.26 9.76 2.32
CA TYR A 295 10.73 10.06 0.96
C TYR A 295 12.24 9.80 0.88
N GLY A 296 12.75 9.72 -0.34
CA GLY A 296 14.18 9.62 -0.57
C GLY A 296 14.56 9.93 -2.01
N THR A 297 15.81 9.59 -2.34
CA THR A 297 16.37 9.62 -3.69
C THR A 297 17.11 8.30 -3.90
N ALA A 298 16.83 7.59 -5.00
CA ALA A 298 17.50 6.35 -5.34
C ALA A 298 18.90 6.61 -5.96
N PRO A 299 19.79 5.60 -6.06
CA PRO A 299 21.15 5.77 -6.58
C PRO A 299 21.23 6.31 -8.02
N ASN A 300 20.17 6.17 -8.80
CA ASN A 300 20.03 6.74 -10.15
C ASN A 300 19.54 8.22 -10.15
N GLY A 301 19.48 8.87 -8.99
CA GLY A 301 18.98 10.25 -8.84
C GLY A 301 17.45 10.38 -8.81
N GLN A 302 16.69 9.28 -8.99
CA GLN A 302 15.23 9.33 -9.03
C GLN A 302 14.66 9.53 -7.62
N LYS A 303 13.99 10.67 -7.40
CA LYS A 303 13.32 11.00 -6.13
C LYS A 303 12.01 10.20 -6.00
N TYR A 304 11.63 9.85 -4.77
CA TYR A 304 10.39 9.12 -4.49
C TYR A 304 9.74 9.49 -3.15
N TRP A 305 8.40 9.41 -3.09
CA TRP A 305 7.61 9.33 -1.85
C TRP A 305 7.53 7.86 -1.41
N LEU A 306 7.63 7.62 -0.12
CA LEU A 306 7.42 6.30 0.47
C LEU A 306 6.02 6.27 1.10
N ILE A 307 5.16 5.37 0.61
CA ILE A 307 3.73 5.37 0.91
C ILE A 307 3.29 4.02 1.49
N LYS A 308 2.55 4.07 2.60
CA LYS A 308 1.81 2.95 3.20
C LYS A 308 0.39 2.91 2.64
N ASN A 309 -0.02 1.74 2.15
CA ASN A 309 -1.38 1.47 1.67
C ASN A 309 -2.24 0.76 2.75
N SER A 310 -3.48 0.40 2.41
CA SER A 310 -4.48 -0.29 3.24
C SER A 310 -5.02 -1.58 2.59
N TRP A 311 -4.23 -2.20 1.70
CA TRP A 311 -4.62 -3.37 0.92
C TRP A 311 -3.76 -4.61 1.27
N SER A 312 -3.72 -4.97 2.56
CA SER A 312 -2.95 -6.12 3.07
C SER A 312 -1.42 -5.95 3.00
N SER A 313 -0.70 -6.72 3.81
CA SER A 313 0.77 -6.85 3.74
C SER A 313 1.24 -7.38 2.38
N ASN A 314 0.40 -8.13 1.67
CA ASN A 314 0.66 -8.68 0.33
C ASN A 314 0.75 -7.63 -0.79
N TRP A 315 0.29 -6.40 -0.54
CA TRP A 315 0.52 -5.24 -1.41
C TRP A 315 1.45 -4.24 -0.71
N GLY A 316 1.21 -3.96 0.58
CA GLY A 316 2.19 -3.37 1.48
C GLY A 316 2.43 -1.87 1.28
N PHE A 317 3.55 -1.54 0.64
CA PHE A 317 4.11 -0.19 0.50
C PHE A 317 4.53 0.07 -0.95
N ILE A 318 4.44 1.32 -1.39
CA ILE A 318 4.90 1.75 -2.72
C ILE A 318 5.92 2.89 -2.61
N SER A 319 6.93 2.85 -3.47
CA SER A 319 7.80 4.01 -3.74
C SER A 319 7.26 4.72 -4.99
N LEU A 320 6.66 5.89 -4.81
CA LEU A 320 5.99 6.64 -5.88
C LEU A 320 6.92 7.75 -6.38
N GLN A 321 7.08 7.91 -7.70
CA GLN A 321 8.02 8.90 -8.23
C GLN A 321 7.66 10.33 -7.78
N ARG A 322 8.67 11.03 -7.30
CA ARG A 322 8.69 12.49 -7.21
C ARG A 322 9.36 13.03 -8.48
N GLN A 323 8.62 13.80 -9.27
CA GLN A 323 9.21 14.73 -10.24
C GLN A 323 8.96 16.15 -9.70
N SER A 324 9.70 17.14 -10.20
CA SER A 324 9.60 18.53 -9.76
C SER A 324 8.21 19.12 -10.02
N LEU A 325 7.44 19.30 -8.95
CA LEU A 325 6.04 19.74 -9.00
C LEU A 325 5.89 21.21 -8.65
N HIS A 326 5.27 21.96 -9.56
CA HIS A 326 4.20 22.86 -9.16
C HIS A 326 2.91 22.01 -9.06
N GLU A 327 2.01 22.34 -8.12
CA GLU A 327 0.73 21.66 -7.81
C GLU A 327 0.92 20.30 -7.05
N ARG A 328 0.09 19.79 -6.11
CA ARG A 328 -1.16 20.22 -5.43
C ARG A 328 -1.35 19.43 -4.10
N VAL A 329 -1.56 20.12 -2.96
CA VAL A 329 -2.18 19.72 -1.64
C VAL A 329 -1.34 18.82 -0.68
N LEU A 330 -1.65 18.71 0.66
CA LEU A 330 -0.54 18.57 1.66
C LEU A 330 -0.66 18.17 3.20
N GLN A 331 -1.77 17.78 3.84
CA GLN A 331 -1.82 16.91 5.10
C GLN A 331 -1.14 17.26 6.50
N GLY A 332 -1.77 16.84 7.65
CA GLY A 332 -1.22 16.67 9.06
C GLY A 332 -1.11 17.82 10.14
N THR A 333 -2.13 18.12 11.00
CA THR A 333 -2.53 19.38 11.79
C THR A 333 -3.32 20.68 11.18
N SER A 334 -4.67 20.71 10.80
CA SER A 334 -5.57 21.58 9.82
C SER A 334 -6.19 21.24 8.31
N ILE A 335 -6.56 20.02 7.73
CA ILE A 335 -6.54 19.29 6.36
C ILE A 335 -7.21 19.90 5.10
N PRO A 336 -6.57 19.86 3.89
CA PRO A 336 -6.58 18.71 2.92
C PRO A 336 -5.26 18.22 2.25
N THR A 337 -5.43 17.25 1.32
CA THR A 337 -4.52 16.56 0.34
C THR A 337 -5.40 16.03 -0.83
N ILE A 338 -5.09 15.44 -2.00
CA ILE A 338 -4.10 15.45 -3.12
C ILE A 338 -2.57 15.43 -2.90
N TYR A 339 -1.84 14.54 -3.59
CA TYR A 339 -0.66 14.88 -4.41
C TYR A 339 -0.89 14.40 -5.86
N PRO A 340 -0.86 15.26 -6.89
CA PRO A 340 -0.89 14.79 -8.27
C PRO A 340 0.49 14.28 -8.67
N MET A 341 0.53 13.51 -9.74
CA MET A 341 1.78 13.06 -10.35
C MET A 341 2.09 13.85 -11.63
N PRO A 342 3.36 13.96 -12.04
CA PRO A 342 3.82 15.08 -12.84
C PRO A 342 4.12 14.70 -14.30
N ARG A 343 4.48 15.71 -15.10
CA ARG A 343 4.60 15.61 -16.56
C ARG A 343 6.07 15.50 -17.03
N ALA A 344 6.57 14.28 -17.18
CA ALA A 344 7.75 13.93 -17.98
C ALA A 344 7.86 12.39 -18.14
N LYS A 345 8.15 11.82 -19.31
CA LYS A 345 8.30 12.41 -20.67
C LYS A 345 6.97 12.34 -21.44
N GLU A 346 6.91 12.96 -22.63
CA GLU A 346 5.96 12.61 -23.71
C GLU A 346 4.47 12.56 -23.30
N CYS A 347 3.96 13.66 -22.72
CA CYS A 347 2.52 13.94 -22.60
C CYS A 347 2.14 15.29 -23.27
N ASP A 348 2.89 15.70 -24.30
CA ASP A 348 2.55 16.71 -25.32
C ASP A 348 2.67 16.03 -26.70
N GLU A 349 1.82 16.43 -27.65
CA GLU A 349 1.78 15.99 -29.06
C GLU A 349 1.86 14.46 -29.32
N VAL A 350 0.69 13.83 -29.33
CA VAL A 350 0.40 12.82 -30.38
C VAL A 350 -0.13 13.60 -31.59
N PRO A 351 0.56 13.61 -32.74
CA PRO A 351 0.02 14.20 -33.96
C PRO A 351 -1.26 13.47 -34.41
N GLU A 352 -2.25 14.21 -34.89
CA GLU A 352 -3.54 13.67 -35.34
C GLU A 352 -3.42 13.04 -36.74
N GLN A 353 -2.71 11.91 -36.82
CA GLN A 353 -2.45 11.09 -38.01
C GLN A 353 -2.27 9.62 -37.57
N LEU A 354 -2.94 8.60 -38.12
CA LEU A 354 -3.90 8.50 -39.24
C LEU A 354 -5.12 7.67 -38.84
#